data_AF-A0A1X1EKR9-F1
#
_entry.id   AF-A0A1X1EKR9-F1
#
_cell.length_a   1.000
_cell.length_b   1.000
_cell.length_c   1.000
_cell.angle_alpha   90.00
_cell.angle_beta   90.00
_cell.angle_gamma   90.00
#
_symmetry.space_group_name_H-M   'P 1'
#
loop_
_entity.id
_entity.type
_entity.pdbx_description
1 polymer ?
#
loop_
_entity_poly.entity_id
_entity_poly.type
_entity_poly.pdbx_seq_one_letter_code
_entity_poly.pdbx_strand_id
1 'polypeptide(L)'
;MAIMESVVKFKIQHLQAAVALVLASFQPQPNAATCQPAIVGRVYEMGARVSKTDIKELTAALSSLAGELRGSRAELSHYADNDFEGAVRTAMEIRSQIIHVAGIAESFVLMLPEKEIIMSYDKNSIELAFVKAIKVVSIATKSYLSLIDQLTRTTDVRDSGVNLIAMKHLLSTGNKAADTWR
;
A
#
# COMPACT_ATOMS: atom_id res chain seq x y z
N MET A 1 1.13 7.07 15.05
CA MET A 1 1.09 6.04 14.01
C MET A 1 -0.05 5.02 14.17
N ALA A 2 -0.19 4.30 15.30
CA ALA A 2 -1.22 3.25 15.46
C ALA A 2 -2.67 3.71 15.18
N ILE A 3 -3.01 4.96 15.50
CA ILE A 3 -4.33 5.57 15.21
C ILE A 3 -4.50 5.87 13.70
N MET A 4 -3.44 6.31 13.01
CA MET A 4 -3.49 6.57 11.56
C MET A 4 -3.69 5.25 10.79
N GLU A 5 -3.07 4.17 11.27
CA GLU A 5 -3.15 2.87 10.60
C GLU A 5 -4.46 2.12 10.84
N SER A 6 -5.05 2.27 12.04
CA SER A 6 -6.39 1.76 12.28
C SER A 6 -7.42 2.46 11.40
N VAL A 7 -7.25 3.76 11.15
CA VAL A 7 -8.07 4.55 10.22
C VAL A 7 -7.87 4.10 8.78
N VAL A 8 -6.63 3.84 8.35
CA VAL A 8 -6.32 3.31 7.00
C VAL A 8 -6.93 1.93 6.79
N LYS A 9 -6.82 1.03 7.78
CA LYS A 9 -7.44 -0.31 7.74
C LYS A 9 -8.96 -0.22 7.65
N PHE A 10 -9.58 0.64 8.45
CA PHE A 10 -11.02 0.85 8.43
C PHE A 10 -11.48 1.36 7.06
N LYS A 11 -10.81 2.40 6.54
CA LYS A 11 -11.11 2.98 5.22
C LYS A 11 -10.99 1.94 4.11
N ILE A 12 -9.90 1.16 4.05
CA ILE A 12 -9.71 0.19 2.95
C ILE A 12 -10.74 -0.96 3.00
N GLN A 13 -11.16 -1.38 4.19
CA GLN A 13 -12.24 -2.37 4.35
C GLN A 13 -13.58 -1.83 3.83
N HIS A 14 -13.90 -0.57 4.13
CA HIS A 14 -15.13 0.06 3.67
C HIS A 14 -15.13 0.29 2.15
N LEU A 15 -13.96 0.63 1.61
CA LEU A 15 -13.77 0.79 0.17
C LEU A 15 -13.86 -0.54 -0.59
N GLN A 16 -13.71 -1.69 0.09
CA GLN A 16 -13.65 -2.99 -0.58
C GLN A 16 -14.92 -3.33 -1.37
N ALA A 17 -16.09 -3.17 -0.76
CA ALA A 17 -17.37 -3.44 -1.43
C ALA A 17 -17.64 -2.46 -2.58
N ALA A 18 -17.33 -1.17 -2.37
CA ALA A 18 -17.51 -0.14 -3.38
C ALA A 18 -16.59 -0.37 -4.59
N VAL A 19 -15.30 -0.66 -4.36
CA VAL A 19 -14.33 -0.95 -5.43
C VAL A 19 -14.72 -2.20 -6.21
N ALA A 20 -15.17 -3.26 -5.54
CA ALA A 20 -15.64 -4.47 -6.21
C ALA A 20 -16.87 -4.20 -7.11
N LEU A 21 -17.81 -3.37 -6.65
CA LEU A 21 -18.99 -2.97 -7.44
C LEU A 21 -18.60 -2.14 -8.68
N VAL A 22 -17.67 -1.20 -8.55
CA VAL A 22 -17.17 -0.41 -9.69
C VAL A 22 -16.42 -1.31 -10.69
N LEU A 23 -15.57 -2.22 -10.22
CA LEU A 23 -14.87 -3.14 -11.11
C LEU A 23 -15.82 -4.09 -11.84
N ALA A 24 -16.87 -4.57 -11.16
CA ALA A 24 -17.91 -5.39 -11.77
C ALA A 24 -18.71 -4.63 -12.85
N SER A 25 -18.77 -3.29 -12.77
CA SER A 25 -19.44 -2.45 -13.77
C SER A 25 -18.69 -2.28 -15.09
N PHE A 26 -17.37 -2.52 -15.10
CA PHE A 26 -16.54 -2.20 -16.28
C PHE A 26 -16.60 -3.22 -17.42
N GLN A 27 -17.02 -4.47 -17.17
CA GLN A 27 -17.42 -5.52 -18.13
C GLN A 27 -17.35 -6.91 -17.44
N PRO A 28 -17.94 -7.98 -18.01
CA PRO A 28 -17.89 -9.29 -17.37
C PRO A 28 -16.45 -9.77 -17.34
N GLN A 29 -15.93 -10.03 -16.14
CA GLN A 29 -14.60 -10.61 -15.99
C GLN A 29 -14.56 -11.93 -16.79
N PRO A 30 -13.50 -12.20 -17.58
CA PRO A 30 -13.40 -13.44 -18.34
C PRO A 30 -13.46 -14.70 -17.45
N ASN A 31 -13.19 -14.56 -16.14
CA ASN A 31 -13.32 -15.63 -15.14
C ASN A 31 -14.62 -15.58 -14.30
N ALA A 32 -15.53 -14.63 -14.53
CA ALA A 32 -16.82 -14.59 -13.84
C ALA A 32 -17.79 -15.67 -14.31
N ALA A 33 -17.52 -16.32 -15.45
CA ALA A 33 -18.31 -17.45 -15.95
C ALA A 33 -18.31 -18.66 -14.99
N THR A 34 -17.32 -18.75 -14.09
CA THR A 34 -17.19 -19.84 -13.11
C THR A 34 -17.86 -19.51 -11.76
N CYS A 35 -18.25 -18.26 -11.53
CA CYS A 35 -18.98 -17.84 -10.33
C CYS A 35 -20.48 -17.82 -10.64
N GLN A 36 -21.29 -18.43 -9.76
CA GLN A 36 -22.74 -18.66 -9.95
C GLN A 36 -23.47 -17.51 -10.68
N PRO A 37 -24.17 -17.80 -11.81
CA PRO A 37 -24.71 -16.77 -12.72
C PRO A 37 -25.67 -15.75 -12.07
N ALA A 38 -26.39 -16.15 -11.01
CA ALA A 38 -27.42 -15.31 -10.40
C ALA A 38 -26.85 -14.16 -9.55
N ILE A 39 -25.71 -14.36 -8.88
CA ILE A 39 -25.07 -13.32 -8.05
C ILE A 39 -24.28 -12.37 -8.94
N VAL A 40 -23.53 -12.90 -9.91
CA VAL A 40 -22.79 -12.10 -10.90
C VAL A 40 -23.75 -11.22 -11.71
N GLY A 41 -24.91 -11.74 -12.12
CA GLY A 41 -25.94 -10.98 -12.83
C GLY A 41 -26.51 -9.82 -11.99
N ARG A 42 -26.84 -10.05 -10.71
CA ARG A 42 -27.33 -8.97 -9.82
C ARG A 42 -26.26 -7.94 -9.49
N VAL A 43 -25.02 -8.35 -9.25
CA VAL A 43 -23.89 -7.44 -9.00
C VAL A 43 -23.57 -6.63 -10.26
N TYR A 44 -23.72 -7.22 -11.44
CA TYR A 44 -23.60 -6.52 -12.72
C TYR A 44 -24.76 -5.52 -12.95
N GLU A 45 -26.01 -5.91 -12.66
CA GLU A 45 -27.17 -4.99 -12.71
C GLU A 45 -27.04 -3.83 -11.72
N MET A 46 -26.47 -4.08 -10.54
CA MET A 46 -26.13 -3.05 -9.56
C MET A 46 -24.93 -2.19 -10.02
N GLY A 47 -23.91 -2.81 -10.60
CA GLY A 47 -22.72 -2.17 -11.16
C GLY A 47 -23.04 -1.27 -12.36
N ALA A 48 -23.97 -1.70 -13.22
CA ALA A 48 -24.46 -0.92 -14.36
C ALA A 48 -25.15 0.39 -13.96
N ARG A 49 -25.46 0.58 -12.68
CA ARG A 49 -26.02 1.82 -12.11
C ARG A 49 -25.00 2.71 -11.41
N VAL A 50 -23.71 2.34 -11.37
CA VAL A 50 -22.66 3.17 -10.76
C VAL A 50 -22.51 4.44 -11.58
N SER A 51 -22.72 5.59 -10.94
CA SER A 51 -22.60 6.88 -11.61
C SER A 51 -21.13 7.24 -11.83
N LYS A 52 -20.83 7.99 -12.90
CA LYS A 52 -19.46 8.52 -13.14
C LYS A 52 -18.95 9.39 -11.99
N THR A 53 -19.86 9.98 -11.21
CA THR A 53 -19.57 10.71 -9.98
C THR A 53 -19.07 9.79 -8.88
N ASP A 54 -19.72 8.64 -8.66
CA ASP A 54 -19.28 7.66 -7.64
C ASP A 54 -17.88 7.12 -7.96
N ILE A 55 -17.59 6.87 -9.24
CA ILE A 55 -16.24 6.41 -9.67
C ILE A 55 -15.19 7.48 -9.37
N LYS A 56 -15.49 8.76 -9.61
CA LYS A 56 -14.57 9.87 -9.30
C LYS A 56 -14.34 10.02 -7.81
N GLU A 57 -15.39 9.97 -7.01
CA GLU A 57 -15.29 10.05 -5.54
C GLU A 57 -14.48 8.88 -4.99
N LEU A 58 -14.72 7.67 -5.49
CA LEU A 58 -13.99 6.48 -5.09
C LEU A 58 -12.52 6.53 -5.54
N THR A 59 -12.25 7.06 -6.74
CA THR A 59 -10.89 7.34 -7.22
C THR A 59 -10.16 8.31 -6.30
N ALA A 60 -10.83 9.38 -5.87
CA ALA A 60 -10.28 10.36 -4.94
C ALA A 60 -10.00 9.73 -3.56
N ALA A 61 -10.92 8.91 -3.04
CA ALA A 61 -10.76 8.19 -1.78
C ALA A 61 -9.56 7.22 -1.81
N LEU A 62 -9.41 6.45 -2.89
CA LEU A 62 -8.24 5.58 -3.10
C LEU A 62 -6.94 6.38 -3.20
N SER A 63 -6.98 7.53 -3.87
CA SER A 63 -5.79 8.39 -3.99
C SER A 63 -5.39 9.02 -2.66
N SER A 64 -6.37 9.44 -1.85
CA SER A 64 -6.15 9.92 -0.47
C SER A 64 -5.55 8.82 0.40
N LEU A 65 -6.11 7.60 0.33
CA LEU A 65 -5.60 6.44 1.06
C LEU A 65 -4.14 6.13 0.69
N ALA A 66 -3.80 6.18 -0.60
CA ALA A 66 -2.41 6.02 -1.03
C ALA A 66 -1.50 7.15 -0.52
N GLY A 67 -2.01 8.37 -0.40
CA GLY A 67 -1.31 9.49 0.24
C GLY A 67 -1.03 9.23 1.71
N GLU A 68 -2.04 8.81 2.47
CA GLU A 68 -1.93 8.45 3.89
C GLU A 68 -0.91 7.32 4.11
N LEU A 69 -0.95 6.28 3.28
CA LEU A 69 0.03 5.17 3.33
C LEU A 69 1.46 5.65 3.09
N ARG A 70 1.68 6.53 2.11
CA ARG A 70 3.00 7.11 1.84
C ARG A 70 3.48 8.01 2.98
N GLY A 71 2.58 8.81 3.55
CA GLY A 71 2.87 9.65 4.71
C GLY A 71 3.29 8.81 5.92
N SER A 72 2.48 7.81 6.27
CA SER A 72 2.78 6.90 7.39
C SER A 72 4.11 6.15 7.19
N ARG A 73 4.40 5.71 5.96
CA ARG A 73 5.70 5.11 5.64
C ARG A 73 6.86 6.11 5.84
N ALA A 74 6.70 7.35 5.39
CA ALA A 74 7.73 8.38 5.55
C ALA A 74 7.96 8.73 7.03
N GLU A 75 6.90 8.81 7.83
CA GLU A 75 6.97 8.98 9.28
C GLU A 75 7.71 7.81 9.94
N LEU A 76 7.38 6.56 9.60
CA LEU A 76 8.09 5.40 10.15
C LEU A 76 9.58 5.41 9.78
N SER A 77 9.89 5.78 8.54
CA SER A 77 11.28 5.88 8.07
C SER A 77 12.04 6.94 8.86
N HIS A 78 11.47 8.13 9.02
CA HIS A 78 12.08 9.21 9.80
C HIS A 78 12.19 8.84 11.28
N TYR A 79 11.21 8.10 11.83
CA TYR A 79 11.28 7.61 13.20
C TYR A 79 12.44 6.63 13.36
N ALA A 80 12.65 5.72 12.39
CA ALA A 80 13.77 4.78 12.40
C ALA A 80 15.14 5.47 12.33
N ASP A 81 15.25 6.64 11.68
CA ASP A 81 16.49 7.43 11.64
C ASP A 81 16.84 8.03 13.01
N ASN A 82 15.83 8.34 13.85
CA ASN A 82 16.00 8.98 15.16
C ASN A 82 16.04 7.98 16.32
N ASP A 83 15.10 7.04 16.36
CA ASP A 83 14.99 5.96 17.35
C ASP A 83 14.64 4.66 16.64
N PHE A 84 15.69 3.92 16.28
CA PHE A 84 15.56 2.68 15.55
C PHE A 84 14.85 1.60 16.36
N GLU A 85 15.15 1.43 17.66
CA GLU A 85 14.51 0.40 18.48
C GLU A 85 13.02 0.68 18.71
N GLY A 86 12.69 1.96 18.95
CA GLY A 86 11.31 2.43 19.00
C GLY A 86 10.58 2.15 17.68
N ALA A 87 11.19 2.46 16.54
CA ALA A 87 10.61 2.22 15.23
C ALA A 87 10.40 0.73 14.93
N VAL A 88 11.29 -0.15 15.39
CA VAL A 88 11.13 -1.60 15.24
C VAL A 88 9.93 -2.11 16.03
N ARG A 89 9.77 -1.66 17.27
CA ARG A 89 8.61 -2.03 18.11
C ARG A 89 7.31 -1.58 17.45
N THR A 90 7.26 -0.32 17.03
CA THR A 90 6.10 0.22 16.30
C THR A 90 5.84 -0.58 15.02
N ALA A 91 6.87 -0.89 14.24
CA ALA A 91 6.76 -1.69 13.02
C ALA A 91 6.19 -3.10 13.29
N MET A 92 6.58 -3.74 14.39
CA MET A 92 6.03 -5.05 14.79
C MET A 92 4.57 -4.97 15.21
N GLU A 93 4.19 -3.93 15.98
CA GLU A 93 2.81 -3.71 16.42
C GLU A 93 1.85 -3.52 15.24
N ILE A 94 2.29 -2.81 14.21
CA ILE A 94 1.46 -2.48 13.06
C ILE A 94 1.49 -3.52 11.95
N ARG A 95 2.48 -4.43 11.93
CA ARG A 95 2.74 -5.37 10.83
C ARG A 95 1.50 -6.13 10.38
N SER A 96 0.75 -6.69 11.33
CA SER A 96 -0.46 -7.46 11.04
C SER A 96 -1.52 -6.63 10.31
N GLN A 97 -1.66 -5.34 10.67
CA GLN A 97 -2.62 -4.44 10.06
C GLN A 97 -2.23 -4.13 8.62
N ILE A 98 -0.96 -3.79 8.38
CA ILE A 98 -0.47 -3.48 7.04
C ILE A 98 -0.51 -4.72 6.12
N ILE A 99 -0.24 -5.93 6.64
CA ILE A 99 -0.43 -7.18 5.88
C ILE A 99 -1.89 -7.32 5.44
N HIS A 100 -2.85 -7.04 6.33
CA HIS A 100 -4.27 -7.11 5.98
C HIS A 100 -4.66 -6.06 4.91
N VAL A 101 -4.16 -4.83 5.03
CA VAL A 101 -4.35 -3.77 4.03
C VAL A 101 -3.75 -4.20 2.68
N ALA A 102 -2.60 -4.87 2.68
CA ALA A 102 -1.96 -5.38 1.48
C ALA A 102 -2.80 -6.47 0.82
N GLY A 103 -3.33 -7.41 1.60
CA GLY A 103 -4.23 -8.45 1.07
C GLY A 103 -5.45 -7.86 0.37
N ILE A 104 -6.07 -6.82 0.95
CA ILE A 104 -7.19 -6.13 0.30
C ILE A 104 -6.72 -5.41 -0.97
N ALA A 105 -5.61 -4.67 -0.93
CA ALA A 105 -5.10 -3.95 -2.09
C ALA A 105 -4.72 -4.89 -3.25
N GLU A 106 -4.17 -6.07 -2.95
CA GLU A 106 -3.91 -7.11 -3.95
C GLU A 106 -5.19 -7.72 -4.50
N SER A 107 -6.22 -7.91 -3.66
CA SER A 107 -7.53 -8.35 -4.14
C SER A 107 -8.11 -7.40 -5.20
N PHE A 108 -7.94 -6.08 -5.03
CA PHE A 108 -8.35 -5.11 -6.05
C PHE A 108 -7.59 -5.26 -7.35
N VAL A 109 -6.27 -5.49 -7.27
CA VAL A 109 -5.42 -5.68 -8.45
C VAL A 109 -5.82 -6.94 -9.23
N LEU A 110 -6.16 -8.02 -8.54
CA LEU A 110 -6.63 -9.26 -9.17
C LEU A 110 -7.99 -9.12 -9.86
N MET A 111 -8.82 -8.18 -9.40
CA MET A 111 -10.12 -7.87 -10.01
C MET A 111 -10.03 -6.84 -11.15
N LEU A 112 -8.84 -6.30 -11.44
CA LEU A 112 -8.67 -5.36 -12.56
C LEU A 112 -8.90 -6.06 -13.91
N PRO A 113 -9.37 -5.31 -14.93
CA PRO A 113 -9.48 -5.84 -16.29
C PRO A 113 -8.11 -6.27 -16.86
N GLU A 114 -8.14 -7.09 -17.90
CA GLU A 114 -6.94 -7.48 -18.64
C GLU A 114 -6.21 -6.26 -19.21
N LYS A 115 -4.90 -6.41 -19.43
CA LYS A 115 -4.02 -5.31 -19.82
C LYS A 115 -4.48 -4.67 -21.12
N GLU A 116 -4.95 -5.48 -22.06
CA GLU A 116 -5.45 -5.11 -23.38
C GLU A 116 -6.70 -4.21 -23.24
N ILE A 117 -7.60 -4.54 -22.31
CA ILE A 117 -8.79 -3.75 -22.01
C ILE A 117 -8.40 -2.42 -21.37
N ILE A 118 -7.50 -2.45 -20.37
CA ILE A 118 -7.00 -1.22 -19.72
C ILE A 118 -6.35 -0.28 -20.75
N MET A 119 -5.61 -0.82 -21.71
CA MET A 119 -4.94 -0.05 -22.77
C MET A 119 -5.90 0.50 -23.82
N SER A 120 -7.13 -0.01 -23.90
CA SER A 120 -8.16 0.50 -24.82
C SER A 120 -8.90 1.74 -24.29
N TYR A 121 -8.81 2.02 -22.99
CA TYR A 121 -9.39 3.22 -22.40
C TYR A 121 -8.70 4.51 -22.86
N ASP A 122 -9.49 5.57 -23.01
CA ASP A 122 -8.96 6.91 -23.28
C ASP A 122 -8.02 7.37 -22.14
N LYS A 123 -6.98 8.13 -22.49
CA LYS A 123 -5.96 8.59 -21.54
C LYS A 123 -6.54 9.41 -20.37
N ASN A 124 -7.65 10.11 -20.62
CA ASN A 124 -8.35 10.97 -19.67
C ASN A 124 -9.66 10.34 -19.17
N SER A 125 -9.88 9.04 -19.41
CA SER A 125 -11.08 8.35 -18.95
C SER A 125 -11.09 8.18 -17.43
N ILE A 126 -12.29 8.17 -16.86
CA ILE A 126 -12.50 8.01 -15.42
C ILE A 126 -12.16 6.58 -15.01
N GLU A 127 -12.40 5.63 -15.92
CA GLU A 127 -12.11 4.21 -15.81
C GLU A 127 -10.60 3.97 -15.69
N LEU A 128 -9.80 4.61 -16.56
CA LEU A 128 -8.35 4.51 -16.49
C LEU A 128 -7.78 5.19 -15.24
N ALA A 129 -8.36 6.33 -14.83
CA ALA A 129 -7.98 7.00 -13.59
C ALA A 129 -8.23 6.11 -12.36
N PHE A 130 -9.38 5.42 -12.33
CA PHE A 130 -9.72 4.49 -11.27
C PHE A 130 -8.77 3.28 -11.21
N VAL A 131 -8.48 2.66 -12.36
CA VAL A 131 -7.50 1.56 -12.46
C VAL A 131 -6.12 2.01 -11.97
N LYS A 132 -5.68 3.22 -12.34
CA LYS A 132 -4.42 3.81 -11.85
C LYS A 132 -4.43 4.01 -10.34
N ALA A 133 -5.53 4.51 -9.77
CA ALA A 133 -5.65 4.71 -8.33
C ALA A 133 -5.52 3.40 -7.56
N ILE A 134 -6.16 2.31 -8.02
CA ILE A 134 -6.01 0.97 -7.44
C ILE A 134 -4.54 0.52 -7.46
N LYS A 135 -3.86 0.65 -8.61
CA LYS A 135 -2.44 0.29 -8.73
C LYS A 135 -1.56 1.12 -7.79
N VAL A 136 -1.85 2.41 -7.66
CA VAL A 136 -1.13 3.32 -6.76
C VAL A 136 -1.28 2.92 -5.30
N VAL A 137 -2.48 2.53 -4.86
CA VAL A 137 -2.70 1.98 -3.50
C VAL A 137 -1.88 0.70 -3.30
N SER A 138 -1.94 -0.25 -4.24
CA SER A 138 -1.17 -1.49 -4.15
C SER A 138 0.34 -1.25 -4.02
N ILE A 139 0.89 -0.34 -4.82
CA ILE A 139 2.31 0.04 -4.76
C ILE A 139 2.66 0.68 -3.41
N ALA A 140 1.82 1.61 -2.94
CA ALA A 140 2.03 2.29 -1.66
C ALA A 140 2.06 1.28 -0.50
N THR A 141 1.11 0.34 -0.46
CA THR A 141 1.07 -0.69 0.57
C THR A 141 2.25 -1.65 0.51
N LYS A 142 2.66 -2.10 -0.69
CA LYS A 142 3.85 -2.95 -0.86
C LYS A 142 5.13 -2.25 -0.41
N SER A 143 5.25 -0.96 -0.73
CA SER A 143 6.39 -0.15 -0.29
C SER A 143 6.42 -0.01 1.24
N TYR A 144 5.26 0.09 1.88
CA TYR A 144 5.18 0.18 3.34
C TYR A 144 5.52 -1.17 4.01
N LEU A 145 4.97 -2.28 3.53
CA LEU A 145 5.35 -3.62 3.97
C LEU A 145 6.85 -3.86 3.85
N SER A 146 7.44 -3.48 2.71
CA SER A 146 8.87 -3.64 2.49
C SER A 146 9.70 -2.89 3.54
N LEU A 147 9.29 -1.69 3.97
CA LEU A 147 9.95 -0.97 5.06
C LEU A 147 9.80 -1.70 6.39
N ILE A 148 8.60 -2.19 6.72
CA ILE A 148 8.37 -2.96 7.95
C ILE A 148 9.23 -4.22 7.97
N ASP A 149 9.30 -4.96 6.87
CA ASP A 149 10.13 -6.15 6.78
C ASP A 149 11.62 -5.79 6.90
N GLN A 150 12.09 -4.69 6.30
CA GLN A 150 13.46 -4.21 6.48
C GLN A 150 13.77 -3.85 7.95
N LEU A 151 12.86 -3.13 8.61
CA LEU A 151 13.02 -2.73 10.00
C LEU A 151 12.95 -3.92 10.95
N THR A 152 12.17 -4.95 10.65
CA THR A 152 11.97 -6.10 11.54
C THR A 152 12.89 -7.28 11.23
N ARG A 153 13.56 -7.30 10.08
CA ARG A 153 14.50 -8.35 9.71
C ARG A 153 15.71 -8.34 10.64
N THR A 154 15.87 -9.44 11.38
CA THR A 154 17.12 -9.75 12.06
C THR A 154 18.11 -10.25 11.01
N THR A 155 19.31 -9.70 11.03
CA THR A 155 20.46 -10.16 10.24
C THR A 155 21.58 -10.50 11.20
N ASP A 156 22.50 -11.37 10.81
CA ASP A 156 23.62 -11.76 11.67
C ASP A 156 24.44 -10.55 12.15
N VAL A 157 24.56 -9.52 11.31
CA VAL A 157 25.20 -8.24 11.65
C VAL A 157 24.43 -7.50 12.74
N ARG A 158 23.11 -7.62 12.79
CA ARG A 158 22.25 -6.94 13.77
C ARG A 158 22.18 -7.66 15.11
N ASP A 159 22.25 -8.99 15.10
CA ASP A 159 22.27 -9.82 16.32
C ASP A 159 23.69 -9.99 16.89
N SER A 160 24.72 -9.49 16.19
CA SER A 160 26.13 -9.60 16.61
C SER A 160 26.51 -8.79 17.86
N GLY A 161 25.57 -8.02 18.44
CA GLY A 161 25.85 -7.16 19.61
C GLY A 161 26.81 -5.99 19.31
N VAL A 162 27.11 -5.74 18.03
CA VAL A 162 27.97 -4.66 17.61
C VAL A 162 27.28 -3.33 17.89
N ASN A 163 27.83 -2.58 18.85
CA ASN A 163 27.30 -1.30 19.26
C ASN A 163 27.46 -0.27 18.12
N LEU A 164 26.37 0.04 17.43
CA LEU A 164 26.31 1.01 16.34
C LEU A 164 26.79 2.42 16.76
N ILE A 165 26.66 2.77 18.04
CA ILE A 165 27.18 4.04 18.59
C ILE A 165 28.71 3.99 18.61
N ALA A 166 29.29 2.86 19.02
CA ALA A 166 30.74 2.65 18.98
C ALA A 166 31.27 2.67 17.54
N MET A 167 30.53 2.10 16.57
CA MET A 167 30.88 2.18 15.15
C MET A 167 30.81 3.61 14.60
N LYS A 168 29.76 4.37 14.90
CA LYS A 168 29.65 5.79 14.51
C LYS A 168 30.76 6.62 15.13
N HIS A 169 31.10 6.35 16.39
CA HIS A 169 32.22 7.01 17.08
C HIS A 169 33.56 6.68 16.42
N LEU A 170 33.81 5.39 16.10
CA LEU A 170 35.00 4.93 15.36
C LEU A 170 35.12 5.57 13.97
N LEU A 171 34.00 5.67 13.24
CA LEU A 171 33.97 6.31 11.93
C LEU A 171 34.28 7.81 12.05
N SER A 172 33.68 8.49 13.03
CA SER A 172 33.93 9.91 13.30
C SER A 172 35.39 10.18 13.68
N THR A 173 35.97 9.34 14.54
CA THR A 173 37.39 9.46 14.93
C THR A 173 38.32 9.09 13.79
N GLY A 174 38.00 8.08 12.98
CA GLY A 174 38.74 7.71 11.78
C GLY A 174 38.76 8.83 10.73
N ASN A 175 37.62 9.49 10.49
CA ASN A 175 37.55 10.63 9.58
C ASN A 175 38.38 11.82 10.09
N LYS A 176 38.31 12.14 11.39
CA LYS A 176 39.15 13.18 12.00
C LYS A 176 40.64 12.86 11.89
N ALA A 177 41.02 11.60 12.10
CA ALA A 177 42.40 11.16 11.94
C ALA A 177 42.84 11.29 10.47
N ALA A 178 42.02 10.86 9.51
CA ALA A 178 42.34 11.00 8.08
C ALA A 178 42.50 12.46 7.65
N ASP A 179 41.70 13.38 8.19
CA ASP A 179 41.81 14.82 7.91
C ASP A 179 43.04 15.46 8.58
N THR A 180 43.54 14.91 9.68
CA THR A 180 44.74 15.42 10.37
C THR A 180 46.04 15.00 9.66
N TRP A 181 45.99 13.95 8.84
CA TRP A 181 47.13 13.40 8.10
C TRP A 181 47.08 13.72 6.59
N ARG A 182 46.22 14.66 6.20
CA ARG A 182 46.16 15.28 4.87
C ARG A 182 46.95 16.58 4.86
#